data_AF-A0A7R9M303-F1
#
_entry.id   AF-A0A7R9M303-F1
#
_cell.length_a   1.000
_cell.length_b   1.000
_cell.length_c   1.000
_cell.angle_alpha   90.00
_cell.angle_beta   90.00
_cell.angle_gamma   90.00
#
_symmetry.space_group_name_H-M   'P 1'
#
loop_
_entity.id
_entity.type
_entity.pdbx_description
1 polymer ?
#
loop_
_entity_poly.entity_id
_entity_poly.type
_entity_poly.pdbx_seq_one_letter_code
_entity_poly.pdbx_strand_id
1 'polypeptide(L)'
;DADPQRTQHLSTQLNLANDVLDLIKVNDLIASLAVAKSEKKDTNNSTNNANNNAMKNLEKQKTTVLEALVKKGLAICDLIDAQNTVSTNGSKEPNATAVADSTASDAKLSPTVDQFISDANEVYAEICKLIDPYDQKVAKFTERHALLHQHFGRAVKLFGKLQENKATHEVELKTIEAFKQLNWTHLETSYKRSINVRFPKDYRLF
;
A
#
# COMPACT_ATOMS: atom_id res chain seq x y z
N ASP A 1 15.91 -13.25 12.45
CA ASP A 1 16.99 -12.31 12.13
C ASP A 1 16.47 -11.05 11.48
N ALA A 2 16.33 -9.99 12.27
CA ALA A 2 16.22 -8.64 11.74
C ALA A 2 17.64 -8.21 11.36
N ASP A 3 17.97 -8.32 10.08
CA ASP A 3 19.26 -7.87 9.55
C ASP A 3 19.40 -6.35 9.75
N PRO A 4 20.41 -5.86 10.50
CA PRO A 4 20.64 -4.43 10.69
C PRO A 4 20.71 -3.67 9.36
N GLN A 5 21.26 -4.30 8.31
CA GLN A 5 21.35 -3.68 6.98
C GLN A 5 19.96 -3.45 6.37
N ARG A 6 19.03 -4.40 6.55
CA ARG A 6 17.65 -4.27 6.06
C ARG A 6 16.95 -3.07 6.69
N THR A 7 17.08 -2.88 8.00
CA THR A 7 16.47 -1.73 8.69
C THR A 7 17.07 -0.39 8.25
N GLN A 8 18.38 -0.34 7.98
CA GLN A 8 19.04 0.84 7.43
C GLN A 8 18.54 1.16 6.01
N HIS A 9 18.43 0.15 5.15
CA HIS A 9 17.86 0.32 3.80
C HIS A 9 16.41 0.84 3.84
N LEU A 10 15.57 0.34 4.75
CA LEU A 10 14.20 0.81 4.93
C LEU A 10 14.16 2.29 5.36
N SER A 11 15.02 2.69 6.30
CA SER A 11 15.11 4.09 6.75
C SER A 11 15.57 5.03 5.62
N THR A 12 16.49 4.57 4.77
CA THR A 12 16.96 5.35 3.61
C THR A 12 15.86 5.50 2.57
N GLN A 13 15.09 4.43 2.32
CA GLN A 13 13.94 4.47 1.43
C GLN A 13 12.86 5.44 1.92
N LEU A 14 12.63 5.49 3.23
CA LEU A 14 11.66 6.43 3.83
C LEU A 14 12.11 7.88 3.66
N ASN A 15 13.38 8.18 3.93
CA ASN A 15 13.93 9.53 3.76
C ASN A 15 13.87 9.99 2.30
N LEU A 16 14.31 9.16 1.36
CA LEU A 16 14.26 9.49 -0.07
C LEU A 16 12.82 9.76 -0.54
N ALA A 17 11.85 8.97 -0.05
CA ALA A 17 10.46 9.17 -0.40
C ALA A 17 9.91 10.49 0.17
N ASN A 18 10.30 10.87 1.40
CA ASN A 18 9.95 12.18 1.96
C ASN A 18 10.55 13.33 1.15
N ASP A 19 11.83 13.24 0.77
CA ASP A 19 12.48 14.26 -0.05
C ASP A 19 11.74 14.48 -1.38
N VAL A 20 11.30 13.40 -2.04
CA VAL A 20 10.52 13.50 -3.27
C VAL A 20 9.16 14.17 -3.05
N LEU A 21 8.50 13.91 -1.92
CA LEU A 21 7.21 14.51 -1.58
C LEU A 21 7.33 15.98 -1.22
N ASP A 22 8.42 16.38 -0.57
CA ASP A 22 8.69 17.78 -0.25
C ASP A 22 9.03 18.60 -1.49
N LEU A 23 9.76 17.99 -2.44
CA LEU A 23 10.05 18.62 -3.74
C LEU A 23 8.80 18.80 -4.60
N ILE A 24 7.88 17.85 -4.56
CA ILE A 24 6.64 17.86 -5.35
C ILE A 24 5.46 18.09 -4.40
N LYS A 25 5.22 19.36 -4.05
CA LYS A 25 4.06 19.76 -3.22
C LYS A 25 2.77 19.18 -3.79
N VAL A 26 2.25 18.13 -3.14
CA VAL A 26 1.17 17.28 -3.65
C VAL A 26 -0.11 18.10 -3.94
N ASN A 27 -0.45 19.04 -3.06
CA ASN A 27 -1.64 19.88 -3.23
C ASN A 27 -1.54 20.81 -4.46
N ASP A 28 -0.36 21.38 -4.71
CA ASP A 28 -0.12 22.24 -5.87
C ASP A 28 -0.17 21.43 -7.17
N LEU A 29 0.32 20.19 -7.14
CA LEU A 29 0.21 19.25 -8.27
C LEU A 29 -1.24 18.89 -8.58
N ILE A 30 -2.07 18.62 -7.57
CA ILE A 30 -3.49 18.32 -7.76
C ILE A 30 -4.22 19.53 -8.36
N ALA A 31 -3.96 20.74 -7.84
CA ALA A 31 -4.57 21.97 -8.34
C ALA A 31 -4.18 22.25 -9.80
N SER A 32 -2.91 22.13 -10.15
CA SER A 32 -2.43 22.32 -11.53
C SER A 32 -2.95 21.26 -12.50
N LEU A 33 -3.11 20.01 -12.06
CA LEU A 33 -3.75 18.95 -12.85
C LEU A 33 -5.24 19.23 -13.10
N ALA A 34 -5.95 19.79 -12.14
CA ALA A 34 -7.35 20.17 -12.29
C ALA A 34 -7.51 21.30 -13.33
N VAL A 35 -6.73 22.38 -13.20
CA VAL A 35 -6.79 23.54 -14.10
C VAL A 35 -6.51 23.14 -15.54
N ALA A 36 -5.42 22.41 -15.79
CA ALA A 36 -5.07 22.08 -17.16
C ALA A 36 -5.93 20.94 -17.76
N LYS A 37 -6.70 20.18 -16.94
CA LYS A 37 -7.81 19.34 -17.45
C LYS A 37 -9.00 20.16 -17.91
N SER A 38 -9.35 21.25 -17.22
CA SER A 38 -10.41 22.16 -17.66
C SER A 38 -10.05 22.92 -18.93
N GLU A 39 -8.83 23.47 -19.03
CA GLU A 39 -8.39 24.26 -20.21
C GLU A 39 -8.38 23.44 -21.52
N LYS A 40 -8.21 22.12 -21.40
CA LYS A 40 -8.24 21.19 -22.53
C LYS A 40 -9.62 21.10 -23.20
N LYS A 41 -10.69 21.47 -22.48
CA LYS A 41 -12.06 21.48 -23.00
C LYS A 41 -12.34 22.72 -23.86
N ASP A 42 -11.61 23.82 -23.64
CA ASP A 42 -12.01 25.14 -24.11
C ASP A 42 -11.12 25.74 -25.23
N THR A 43 -10.11 25.03 -25.77
CA THR A 43 -9.07 25.65 -26.62
C THR A 43 -8.92 25.10 -28.05
N ASN A 44 -8.80 26.02 -29.03
CA ASN A 44 -8.58 25.77 -30.47
C ASN A 44 -7.17 25.25 -30.83
N ASN A 45 -7.04 24.67 -32.02
CA ASN A 45 -6.06 23.64 -32.44
C ASN A 45 -4.53 23.91 -32.31
N SER A 46 -4.06 25.16 -32.14
CA SER A 46 -2.61 25.49 -32.09
C SER A 46 -2.02 25.46 -30.68
N THR A 47 -2.77 25.98 -29.68
CA THR A 47 -2.41 25.91 -28.25
C THR A 47 -2.47 24.48 -27.69
N ASN A 48 -3.11 23.57 -28.42
CA ASN A 48 -3.30 22.19 -28.01
C ASN A 48 -1.98 21.43 -27.80
N ASN A 49 -0.92 21.69 -28.57
CA ASN A 49 0.29 20.85 -28.48
C ASN A 49 1.15 21.16 -27.23
N ALA A 50 1.32 22.45 -26.90
CA ALA A 50 2.02 22.88 -25.69
C ALA A 50 1.27 22.46 -24.42
N ASN A 51 -0.05 22.68 -24.37
CA ASN A 51 -0.90 22.27 -23.24
C ASN A 51 -0.92 20.74 -23.07
N ASN A 52 -0.91 19.98 -24.18
CA ASN A 52 -0.78 18.52 -24.11
C ASN A 52 0.57 18.07 -23.52
N ASN A 53 1.67 18.74 -23.85
CA ASN A 53 2.99 18.39 -23.30
C ASN A 53 3.12 18.77 -21.81
N ALA A 54 2.58 19.92 -21.40
CA ALA A 54 2.51 20.32 -19.99
C ALA A 54 1.68 19.33 -19.17
N MET A 55 0.49 18.95 -19.68
CA MET A 55 -0.35 17.92 -19.05
C MET A 55 0.34 16.56 -18.94
N LYS A 56 1.02 16.12 -19.99
CA LYS A 56 1.82 14.88 -19.95
C LYS A 56 2.91 14.95 -18.88
N ASN A 57 3.53 16.12 -18.68
CA ASN A 57 4.54 16.29 -17.64
C ASN A 57 3.93 16.21 -16.24
N LEU A 58 2.78 16.85 -16.01
CA LEU A 58 2.08 16.78 -14.72
C LEU A 58 1.58 15.35 -14.40
N GLU A 59 1.08 14.60 -15.38
CA GLU A 59 0.69 13.19 -15.17
C GLU A 59 1.90 12.28 -14.91
N LYS A 60 3.08 12.61 -15.46
CA LYS A 60 4.35 11.93 -15.10
C LYS A 60 4.72 12.24 -13.66
N GLN A 61 4.68 13.51 -13.25
CA GLN A 61 4.95 13.90 -11.86
C GLN A 61 4.01 13.20 -10.88
N LYS A 62 2.71 13.12 -11.21
CA LYS A 62 1.73 12.35 -10.43
C LYS A 62 2.13 10.89 -10.29
N THR A 63 2.59 10.26 -11.36
CA THR A 63 3.05 8.87 -11.33
C THR A 63 4.28 8.71 -10.43
N THR A 64 5.25 9.62 -10.50
CA THR A 64 6.42 9.63 -9.61
C THR A 64 6.02 9.79 -8.13
N VAL A 65 5.09 10.70 -7.83
CA VAL A 65 4.56 10.89 -6.47
C VAL A 65 3.86 9.62 -5.97
N LEU A 66 3.05 8.98 -6.80
CA LEU A 66 2.40 7.71 -6.45
C LEU A 66 3.42 6.61 -6.14
N GLU A 67 4.47 6.49 -6.95
CA GLU A 67 5.55 5.52 -6.69
C GLU A 67 6.29 5.81 -5.38
N ALA A 68 6.55 7.08 -5.07
CA ALA A 68 7.18 7.48 -3.81
C ALA A 68 6.27 7.15 -2.61
N LEU A 69 4.97 7.47 -2.69
CA LEU A 69 3.99 7.15 -1.64
C LEU A 69 3.86 5.65 -1.39
N VAL A 70 3.76 4.85 -2.47
CA VAL A 70 3.68 3.39 -2.36
C VAL A 70 4.95 2.83 -1.70
N LYS A 71 6.13 3.28 -2.12
CA LYS A 71 7.40 2.85 -1.52
C LYS A 71 7.55 3.29 -0.06
N LYS A 72 7.09 4.51 0.29
CA LYS A 72 7.05 4.99 1.68
C LYS A 72 6.14 4.11 2.53
N GLY A 73 4.91 3.89 2.08
CA GLY A 73 3.93 3.08 2.79
C GLY A 73 4.37 1.63 2.98
N LEU A 74 4.97 1.01 1.96
CA LEU A 74 5.53 -0.34 2.08
C LEU A 74 6.71 -0.41 3.07
N ALA A 75 7.60 0.58 3.05
CA ALA A 75 8.70 0.64 4.01
C ALA A 75 8.20 0.75 5.46
N ILE A 76 7.15 1.55 5.68
CA ILE A 76 6.51 1.68 7.00
C ILE A 76 5.90 0.34 7.44
N CYS A 77 5.14 -0.34 6.58
CA CYS A 77 4.59 -1.66 6.90
C CYS A 77 5.69 -2.69 7.25
N ASP A 78 6.80 -2.67 6.53
CA ASP A 78 7.92 -3.56 6.79
C ASP A 78 8.65 -3.24 8.10
N LEU A 79 8.72 -1.96 8.50
CA LEU A 79 9.25 -1.54 9.80
C LEU A 79 8.36 -2.01 10.95
N ILE A 80 7.03 -1.92 10.80
CA ILE A 80 6.07 -2.44 11.79
C ILE A 80 6.26 -3.95 11.95
N ASP A 81 6.35 -4.70 10.84
CA ASP A 81 6.59 -6.14 10.88
C ASP A 81 7.94 -6.47 11.55
N ALA A 82 8.99 -5.71 11.25
CA ALA A 82 10.30 -5.89 11.88
C ALA A 82 10.22 -5.69 13.41
N GLN A 83 9.53 -4.66 13.89
CA GLN A 83 9.35 -4.41 15.33
C GLN A 83 8.55 -5.53 16.02
N ASN A 84 7.50 -6.04 15.37
CA ASN A 84 6.70 -7.15 15.90
C ASN A 84 7.50 -8.46 16.02
N THR A 85 8.46 -8.71 15.12
CA THR A 85 9.35 -9.89 15.20
C THR A 85 10.40 -9.81 16.31
N VAL A 86 10.78 -8.60 16.74
CA VAL A 86 11.72 -8.40 17.86
C VAL A 86 11.02 -8.62 19.20
N SER A 87 9.79 -8.12 19.36
CA SER A 87 9.00 -8.30 20.59
C SER A 87 8.65 -9.77 20.89
N THR A 88 8.49 -10.61 19.87
CA THR A 88 8.12 -12.03 20.03
C THR A 88 9.30 -12.96 20.34
N ASN A 89 10.54 -12.54 20.08
CA ASN A 89 11.75 -13.31 20.41
C ASN A 89 12.38 -12.91 21.76
N GLY A 90 11.83 -11.89 22.44
CA GLY A 90 12.37 -11.34 23.70
C GLY A 90 11.68 -11.79 25.00
N SER A 91 10.59 -12.55 24.95
CA SER A 91 9.86 -12.94 26.18
C SER A 91 9.14 -14.29 26.05
N LYS A 92 9.86 -15.38 26.30
CA LYS A 92 9.26 -16.55 26.95
C LYS A 92 9.37 -16.34 28.46
N GLU A 93 8.34 -15.78 29.06
CA GLU A 93 7.81 -16.23 30.36
C GLU A 93 6.44 -15.54 30.64
N PRO A 94 5.43 -16.27 31.15
CA PRO A 94 4.11 -15.71 31.44
C PRO A 94 4.04 -15.26 32.91
N ASN A 95 3.68 -14.00 33.17
CA ASN A 95 3.01 -13.69 34.43
C ASN A 95 2.10 -12.46 34.33
N ALA A 96 1.05 -12.53 35.13
CA ALA A 96 -0.21 -11.81 35.06
C ALA A 96 -0.16 -10.32 35.45
N THR A 97 -1.17 -9.61 34.95
CA THR A 97 -1.90 -8.47 35.55
C THR A 97 -1.09 -7.35 36.22
N ALA A 98 -1.06 -6.16 35.60
CA ALA A 98 -1.09 -4.89 36.35
C ALA A 98 -1.56 -3.71 35.47
N VAL A 99 -2.51 -2.98 36.02
CA VAL A 99 -3.04 -1.66 35.63
C VAL A 99 -2.18 -0.53 36.24
N ALA A 100 -2.38 0.71 35.75
CA ALA A 100 -1.82 2.02 36.16
C ALA A 100 -0.67 2.52 35.27
N ASP A 101 -0.85 3.56 34.43
CA ASP A 101 -1.06 5.00 34.68
C ASP A 101 0.22 5.81 34.97
N SER A 102 0.25 7.02 34.39
CA SER A 102 1.05 8.21 34.72
C SER A 102 2.43 8.47 34.06
N THR A 103 2.40 9.54 33.24
CA THR A 103 3.26 10.75 33.25
C THR A 103 4.66 10.76 32.60
N ALA A 104 4.70 11.50 31.48
CA ALA A 104 5.73 12.36 30.89
C ALA A 104 7.18 12.31 31.43
N SER A 105 8.12 12.03 30.52
CA SER A 105 9.43 12.70 30.51
C SER A 105 10.07 12.67 29.11
N ASP A 106 10.64 13.81 28.73
CA ASP A 106 11.40 14.08 27.51
C ASP A 106 12.57 13.10 27.31
N ALA A 107 12.50 12.33 26.23
CA ALA A 107 13.64 11.72 25.55
C ALA A 107 13.22 11.58 24.08
N LYS A 108 14.12 11.78 23.11
CA LYS A 108 13.87 11.47 21.69
C LYS A 108 13.33 10.05 21.55
N LEU A 109 12.01 9.88 21.55
CA LEU A 109 11.36 8.58 21.53
C LEU A 109 11.56 8.01 20.15
N SER A 110 12.21 6.84 20.09
CA SER A 110 12.09 5.94 18.94
C SER A 110 10.62 5.91 18.51
N PRO A 111 10.28 6.12 17.23
CA PRO A 111 8.89 6.10 16.78
C PRO A 111 8.23 4.80 17.24
N THR A 112 7.21 4.94 18.08
CA THR A 112 6.38 3.83 18.58
C THR A 112 5.59 3.22 17.41
N VAL A 113 5.24 1.94 17.49
CA VAL A 113 4.42 1.24 16.49
C VAL A 113 3.17 2.05 16.10
N ASP A 114 2.53 2.71 17.07
CA ASP A 114 1.34 3.54 16.85
C ASP A 114 1.60 4.72 15.91
N GLN A 115 2.78 5.34 15.98
CA GLN A 115 3.16 6.42 15.07
C GLN A 115 3.29 5.90 13.64
N PHE A 116 3.93 4.74 13.45
CA PHE A 116 4.04 4.13 12.12
C PHE A 116 2.67 3.74 11.54
N ILE A 117 1.73 3.30 12.37
CA ILE A 117 0.35 3.02 11.94
C ILE A 117 -0.34 4.33 11.51
N SER A 118 -0.16 5.42 12.25
CA SER A 118 -0.66 6.74 11.88
C SER A 118 -0.08 7.20 10.54
N ASP A 119 1.23 7.13 10.37
CA ASP A 119 1.93 7.51 9.14
C ASP A 119 1.44 6.67 7.95
N ALA A 120 1.20 5.37 8.14
CA ALA A 120 0.64 4.50 7.10
C ALA A 120 -0.78 4.91 6.70
N ASN A 121 -1.59 5.38 7.64
CA ASN A 121 -2.94 5.90 7.37
C ASN A 121 -2.89 7.22 6.60
N GLU A 122 -1.96 8.12 6.95
CA GLU A 122 -1.75 9.37 6.23
C GLU A 122 -1.33 9.10 4.78
N VAL A 123 -0.37 8.20 4.56
CA VAL A 123 0.06 7.79 3.21
C VAL A 123 -1.12 7.22 2.42
N TYR A 124 -1.95 6.38 3.06
CA TYR A 124 -3.16 5.84 2.41
C TYR A 124 -4.17 6.94 2.04
N ALA A 125 -4.39 7.91 2.93
CA ALA A 125 -5.27 9.05 2.66
C ALA A 125 -4.75 9.90 1.49
N GLU A 126 -3.45 10.17 1.40
CA GLU A 126 -2.84 10.90 0.28
C GLU A 126 -2.98 10.14 -1.05
N ILE A 127 -2.78 8.82 -1.05
CA ILE A 127 -2.99 8.00 -2.24
C ILE A 127 -4.45 8.10 -2.73
N CYS A 128 -5.42 8.02 -1.82
CA CYS A 128 -6.85 8.09 -2.16
C CYS A 128 -7.25 9.43 -2.81
N LYS A 129 -6.52 10.52 -2.54
CA LYS A 129 -6.76 11.82 -3.21
C LYS A 129 -6.29 11.81 -4.67
N LEU A 130 -5.28 11.01 -4.99
CA LEU A 130 -4.62 11.00 -6.30
C LEU A 130 -5.20 9.94 -7.24
N ILE A 131 -5.54 8.77 -6.72
CA ILE A 131 -5.98 7.61 -7.51
C ILE A 131 -6.92 6.71 -6.70
N ASP A 132 -7.69 5.88 -7.40
CA ASP A 132 -8.48 4.82 -6.77
C ASP A 132 -7.55 3.82 -6.04
N PRO A 133 -7.77 3.53 -4.75
CA PRO A 133 -6.98 2.54 -4.01
C PRO A 133 -6.98 1.12 -4.60
N TYR A 134 -7.95 0.79 -5.48
CA TYR A 134 -8.02 -0.50 -6.17
C TYR A 134 -7.23 -0.55 -7.50
N ASP A 135 -6.58 0.55 -7.90
CA ASP A 135 -5.73 0.57 -9.10
C ASP A 135 -4.47 -0.30 -8.93
N GLN A 136 -4.05 -0.97 -10.00
CA GLN A 136 -2.91 -1.89 -9.98
C GLN A 136 -1.59 -1.21 -9.55
N LYS A 137 -1.42 0.09 -9.78
CA LYS A 137 -0.22 0.84 -9.40
C LYS A 137 -0.03 0.94 -7.89
N VAL A 138 -1.13 1.03 -7.14
CA VAL A 138 -1.13 1.22 -5.67
C VAL A 138 -1.55 -0.04 -4.90
N ALA A 139 -2.09 -1.04 -5.60
CA ALA A 139 -2.64 -2.27 -5.03
C ALA A 139 -1.71 -2.95 -4.01
N LYS A 140 -0.40 -3.01 -4.26
CA LYS A 140 0.56 -3.64 -3.33
C LYS A 140 0.55 -2.99 -1.95
N PHE A 141 0.51 -1.66 -1.91
CA PHE A 141 0.43 -0.94 -0.63
C PHE A 141 -0.98 -1.03 -0.04
N THR A 142 -2.03 -0.89 -0.86
CA THR A 142 -3.43 -1.04 -0.41
C THR A 142 -3.67 -2.39 0.26
N GLU A 143 -3.08 -3.47 -0.28
CA GLU A 143 -3.10 -4.81 0.29
C GLU A 143 -2.45 -4.82 1.68
N ARG A 144 -1.20 -4.35 1.79
CA ARG A 144 -0.45 -4.32 3.06
C ARG A 144 -1.14 -3.46 4.12
N HIS A 145 -1.69 -2.31 3.72
CA HIS A 145 -2.50 -1.45 4.59
C HIS A 145 -3.76 -2.15 5.09
N ALA A 146 -4.48 -2.88 4.22
CA ALA A 146 -5.66 -3.63 4.62
C ALA A 146 -5.31 -4.78 5.60
N LEU A 147 -4.19 -5.45 5.39
CA LEU A 147 -3.70 -6.52 6.28
C LEU A 147 -3.25 -5.97 7.63
N LEU A 148 -2.58 -4.82 7.65
CA LEU A 148 -2.16 -4.14 8.89
C LEU A 148 -3.35 -3.87 9.83
N HIS A 149 -4.49 -3.46 9.27
CA HIS A 149 -5.74 -3.20 10.00
C HIS A 149 -6.65 -4.41 10.15
N GLN A 150 -6.22 -5.61 9.70
CA GLN A 150 -7.04 -6.82 9.68
C GLN A 150 -8.38 -6.67 8.91
N HIS A 151 -8.43 -5.75 7.94
CA HIS A 151 -9.59 -5.50 7.10
C HIS A 151 -9.65 -6.49 5.92
N PHE A 152 -9.77 -7.78 6.21
CA PHE A 152 -9.72 -8.84 5.20
C PHE A 152 -10.81 -8.73 4.13
N GLY A 153 -12.00 -8.19 4.46
CA GLY A 153 -13.05 -7.93 3.47
C GLY A 153 -12.65 -6.90 2.41
N ARG A 154 -11.91 -5.86 2.81
CA ARG A 154 -11.33 -4.87 1.88
C ARG A 154 -10.24 -5.50 1.02
N ALA A 155 -9.42 -6.39 1.60
CA ALA A 155 -8.41 -7.13 0.87
C ALA A 155 -9.04 -8.06 -0.19
N VAL A 156 -10.10 -8.81 0.15
CA VAL A 156 -10.86 -9.63 -0.82
C VAL A 156 -11.39 -8.79 -1.98
N LYS A 157 -11.97 -7.62 -1.68
CA LYS A 157 -12.45 -6.70 -2.74
C LYS A 157 -11.33 -6.25 -3.67
N LEU A 158 -10.17 -5.90 -3.11
CA LEU A 158 -8.97 -5.56 -3.90
C LEU A 158 -8.51 -6.73 -4.77
N PHE A 159 -8.41 -7.94 -4.22
CA PHE A 159 -8.00 -9.12 -4.97
C PHE A 159 -8.98 -9.45 -6.10
N GLY A 160 -10.29 -9.28 -5.88
CA GLY A 160 -11.29 -9.38 -6.93
C GLY A 160 -11.01 -8.43 -8.10
N LYS A 161 -10.71 -7.15 -7.81
CA LYS A 161 -10.34 -6.17 -8.85
C LYS A 161 -9.03 -6.50 -9.57
N LEU A 162 -8.04 -7.04 -8.86
CA LEU A 162 -6.81 -7.51 -9.51
C LEU A 162 -7.07 -8.70 -10.44
N GLN A 163 -7.93 -9.63 -10.02
CA GLN A 163 -8.27 -10.83 -10.78
C GLN A 163 -9.13 -10.53 -12.02
N GLU A 164 -9.95 -9.47 -11.98
CA GLU A 164 -10.67 -8.93 -13.15
C GLU A 164 -9.70 -8.43 -14.24
N ASN A 165 -8.61 -7.76 -13.83
CA ASN A 165 -7.61 -7.24 -14.76
C ASN A 165 -6.71 -8.35 -15.31
N LYS A 166 -6.08 -9.10 -14.41
CA LYS A 166 -5.19 -10.21 -14.77
C LYS A 166 -5.32 -11.31 -13.72
N ALA A 167 -5.93 -12.42 -14.13
CA ALA A 167 -6.00 -13.60 -13.30
C ALA A 167 -4.60 -14.18 -13.06
N THR A 168 -4.17 -14.23 -11.81
CA THR A 168 -2.88 -14.82 -11.43
C THR A 168 -3.06 -15.81 -10.29
N HIS A 169 -2.19 -16.84 -10.29
CA HIS A 169 -2.21 -17.87 -9.25
C HIS A 169 -1.92 -17.29 -7.86
N GLU A 170 -0.99 -16.32 -7.76
CA GLU A 170 -0.64 -15.67 -6.51
C GLU A 170 -1.82 -14.91 -5.88
N VAL A 171 -2.54 -14.11 -6.68
CA VAL A 171 -3.72 -13.37 -6.20
C VAL A 171 -4.84 -14.32 -5.76
N GLU A 172 -5.01 -15.46 -6.46
CA GLU A 172 -5.99 -16.47 -6.07
C GLU A 172 -5.65 -17.11 -4.70
N LEU A 173 -4.37 -17.42 -4.46
CA LEU A 173 -3.90 -17.94 -3.16
C LEU A 173 -4.12 -16.93 -2.03
N LYS A 174 -3.77 -15.66 -2.25
CA LYS A 174 -4.01 -14.57 -1.29
C LYS A 174 -5.50 -14.39 -0.98
N THR A 175 -6.35 -14.55 -2.00
CA THR A 175 -7.82 -14.50 -1.82
C THR A 175 -8.31 -15.64 -0.93
N ILE A 176 -7.80 -16.85 -1.14
CA ILE A 176 -8.11 -18.03 -0.31
C ILE A 176 -7.67 -17.79 1.15
N GLU A 177 -6.49 -17.22 1.37
CA GLU A 177 -6.02 -16.88 2.71
C GLU A 177 -6.94 -15.85 3.39
N ALA A 178 -7.36 -14.81 2.66
CA ALA A 178 -8.29 -13.83 3.19
C ALA A 178 -9.67 -14.43 3.53
N PHE A 179 -10.18 -15.38 2.72
CA PHE A 179 -11.40 -16.11 3.05
C PHE A 179 -11.27 -16.95 4.32
N LYS A 180 -10.10 -17.56 4.54
CA LYS A 180 -9.81 -18.31 5.75
C LYS A 180 -9.84 -17.40 6.99
N GLN A 181 -9.23 -16.22 6.92
CA GLN A 181 -9.25 -15.24 8.02
C GLN A 181 -10.67 -14.73 8.33
N LEU A 182 -11.53 -14.63 7.32
CA LEU A 182 -12.96 -14.28 7.47
C LEU A 182 -13.86 -15.45 7.89
N ASN A 183 -13.32 -16.66 8.02
CA ASN A 183 -14.08 -17.90 8.26
C ASN A 183 -15.11 -18.22 7.17
N TRP A 184 -14.88 -17.79 5.92
CA TRP A 184 -15.75 -18.09 4.78
C TRP A 184 -15.37 -19.44 4.15
N THR A 185 -15.58 -20.52 4.90
CA THR A 185 -15.14 -21.89 4.58
C THR A 185 -15.65 -22.42 3.24
N HIS A 186 -16.87 -22.04 2.85
CA HIS A 186 -17.46 -22.42 1.57
C HIS A 186 -16.71 -21.80 0.38
N LEU A 187 -16.35 -20.52 0.46
CA LEU A 187 -15.58 -19.82 -0.57
C LEU A 187 -14.14 -20.32 -0.61
N GLU A 188 -13.51 -20.49 0.55
CA GLU A 188 -12.17 -21.07 0.66
C GLU A 188 -12.10 -22.43 -0.04
N THR A 189 -13.04 -23.33 0.25
CA THR A 189 -13.10 -24.67 -0.34
C THR A 189 -13.35 -24.63 -1.84
N SER A 190 -14.28 -23.77 -2.28
CA SER A 190 -14.60 -23.61 -3.70
C SER A 190 -13.38 -23.12 -4.50
N TYR A 191 -12.71 -22.06 -4.03
CA TYR A 191 -11.54 -21.48 -4.70
C TYR A 191 -10.34 -22.44 -4.68
N LYS A 192 -10.12 -23.17 -3.58
CA LYS A 192 -9.08 -24.21 -3.53
C LYS A 192 -9.30 -25.33 -4.54
N ARG A 193 -10.57 -25.70 -4.80
CA ARG A 193 -10.88 -26.72 -5.81
C ARG A 193 -10.73 -26.18 -7.22
N SER A 194 -11.13 -24.93 -7.47
CA SER A 194 -11.04 -24.31 -8.80
C SER A 194 -9.62 -24.01 -9.24
N ILE A 195 -8.67 -23.81 -8.32
CA ILE A 195 -7.30 -23.39 -8.64
C ILE A 195 -6.60 -24.32 -9.64
N ASN A 196 -6.78 -25.64 -9.49
CA ASN A 196 -6.16 -26.65 -10.35
C ASN A 196 -6.73 -26.65 -11.77
N VAL A 197 -8.00 -26.26 -11.90
CA VAL A 197 -8.69 -26.17 -13.20
C VAL A 197 -8.38 -24.83 -13.88
N ARG A 198 -8.30 -23.75 -13.10
CA ARG A 198 -8.05 -22.39 -13.60
C ARG A 198 -6.58 -22.17 -13.98
N PHE A 199 -5.65 -22.81 -13.27
CA PHE A 199 -4.22 -22.72 -13.51
C PHE A 199 -3.61 -24.13 -13.67
N PRO A 200 -3.92 -24.83 -14.78
CA PRO A 200 -3.34 -26.14 -15.04
C PRO A 200 -1.83 -26.02 -15.32
N LYS A 201 -1.07 -27.06 -14.99
CA LYS A 201 0.38 -27.10 -15.25
C LYS A 201 0.70 -27.17 -16.74
N ASP A 202 -0.08 -27.96 -17.47
CA ASP A 202 0.08 -28.20 -18.90
C ASP A 202 -1.25 -28.06 -19.63
N TYR A 203 -1.18 -27.85 -20.94
CA TYR A 203 -2.35 -27.83 -21.79
C TYR A 203 -3.04 -29.19 -21.81
N ARG A 204 -4.37 -29.17 -21.92
CA ARG A 204 -5.15 -30.39 -22.14
C ARG A 204 -4.73 -31.01 -23.47
N LEU A 205 -4.46 -32.32 -23.45
CA LEU A 205 -4.19 -33.10 -24.65
C LEU A 205 -5.38 -33.02 -25.63
N PHE A 206 -5.07 -33.00 -26.92
CA PHE A 206 -6.03 -32.93 -28.02
C PHE A 206 -6.68 -34.29 -28.31
#